data_AF-A0A1Y2BGF8-F1
#
_entry.id   AF-A0A1Y2BGF8-F1
#
_cell.length_a   1.000
_cell.length_b   1.000
_cell.length_c   1.000
_cell.angle_alpha   90.00
_cell.angle_beta   90.00
_cell.angle_gamma   90.00
#
_symmetry.space_group_name_H-M   'P 1'
#
loop_
_entity.id
_entity.type
_entity.pdbx_description
1 polymer ?
#
loop_
_entity_poly.entity_id
_entity_poly.type
_entity_poly.pdbx_seq_one_letter_code
_entity_poly.pdbx_strand_id
1 'polypeptide(L)'
;MSSNATESPYLEPYNEATTIDFWTTLAVSILLLIILAVLLVREALSNAASNRPRKTFSVFNVLLLTMIISNCVGMIFQYIYAFCLDPTLSVIYLCIASVFSTIFQYSIVLYAWNRGFPVIQVTISWISPYLVAFLVFYGILQVSELIVFTLDNIAFSMSNVNLPLDLLDQIVRIQTIAIEVSIASFDAFITAVYIYYLWSIRNMNNELNVRKLVVISWFGVISFVCIEFWLTLYVLYAVWSYDSDRTISIFLYSFSLHVSDLGPLLFLVAQVGLKWALLQDDGDSRSNSKIINVALRFSDLIPGKANEFDATH
;
A
#
# COMPACT_ATOMS: atom_id res chain seq x y z
N MET A 1 -12.01 -32.14 -28.45
CA MET A 1 -11.24 -32.10 -29.72
C MET A 1 -12.20 -31.91 -30.88
N SER A 2 -11.83 -31.02 -31.83
CA SER A 2 -12.50 -30.63 -33.10
C SER A 2 -13.68 -29.63 -33.03
N SER A 3 -13.36 -28.33 -33.03
CA SER A 3 -13.58 -27.43 -34.18
C SER A 3 -13.01 -26.05 -33.83
N ASN A 4 -12.16 -25.51 -34.71
CA ASN A 4 -11.55 -24.16 -34.73
C ASN A 4 -12.05 -23.15 -33.67
N ALA A 5 -11.60 -23.28 -32.42
CA ALA A 5 -11.60 -22.16 -31.50
C ALA A 5 -10.46 -21.26 -31.97
N THR A 6 -10.78 -20.22 -32.72
CA THR A 6 -9.88 -19.07 -32.88
C THR A 6 -9.39 -18.71 -31.47
N GLU A 7 -8.11 -18.94 -31.19
CA GLU A 7 -7.48 -18.46 -29.97
C GLU A 7 -7.86 -16.99 -29.83
N SER A 8 -8.40 -16.63 -28.67
CA SER A 8 -8.82 -15.26 -28.40
C SER A 8 -7.67 -14.32 -28.76
N PRO A 9 -7.89 -13.24 -29.53
CA PRO A 9 -6.81 -12.31 -29.92
C PRO A 9 -6.15 -11.61 -28.73
N TYR A 10 -6.68 -11.81 -27.53
CA TYR A 10 -6.17 -11.31 -26.26
C TYR A 10 -5.24 -12.30 -25.53
N LEU A 11 -5.17 -13.57 -25.95
CA LEU A 11 -4.41 -14.61 -25.24
C LEU A 11 -2.90 -14.39 -25.32
N GLU A 12 -2.38 -14.12 -26.52
CA GLU A 12 -0.96 -13.83 -26.73
C GLU A 12 -0.52 -12.55 -26.00
N PRO A 13 -1.22 -11.39 -26.15
CA PRO A 13 -0.94 -10.18 -25.37
C PRO A 13 -1.01 -10.38 -23.86
N TYR A 14 -1.95 -11.22 -23.37
CA TYR A 14 -2.07 -11.53 -21.95
C TYR A 14 -0.84 -12.30 -21.45
N ASN A 15 -0.43 -13.37 -22.14
CA ASN A 15 0.72 -14.18 -21.73
C ASN A 15 2.04 -13.39 -21.77
N GLU A 16 2.22 -12.55 -22.80
CA GLU A 16 3.38 -11.66 -22.90
C GLU A 16 3.41 -10.67 -21.74
N ALA A 17 2.29 -9.99 -21.48
CA ALA A 17 2.19 -9.03 -20.39
C ALA A 17 2.43 -9.68 -19.02
N THR A 18 1.77 -10.79 -18.72
CA THR A 18 1.96 -11.54 -17.47
C THR A 18 3.43 -11.93 -17.25
N THR A 19 4.14 -12.31 -18.32
CA THR A 19 5.57 -12.66 -18.22
C THR A 19 6.42 -11.44 -17.89
N ILE A 20 6.21 -10.33 -18.60
CA ILE A 20 6.94 -9.07 -18.37
C ILE A 20 6.67 -8.55 -16.95
N ASP A 21 5.40 -8.55 -16.53
CA ASP A 21 4.97 -8.00 -15.26
C ASP A 21 5.46 -8.85 -14.08
N PHE A 22 5.51 -10.18 -14.25
CA PHE A 22 6.11 -11.10 -13.29
C PHE A 22 7.59 -10.78 -13.04
N TRP A 23 8.41 -10.75 -14.09
CA TRP A 23 9.86 -10.52 -13.95
C TRP A 23 10.15 -9.12 -13.41
N THR A 24 9.36 -8.13 -13.82
CA THR A 24 9.45 -6.76 -13.32
C THR A 24 9.09 -6.71 -11.84
N THR A 25 7.98 -7.33 -11.44
CA THR A 25 7.56 -7.41 -10.03
C THR A 25 8.60 -8.10 -9.17
N LEU A 26 9.17 -9.21 -9.63
CA LEU A 26 10.21 -9.93 -8.91
C LEU A 26 11.46 -9.05 -8.70
N ALA A 27 11.96 -8.43 -9.78
CA ALA A 27 13.16 -7.58 -9.72
C ALA A 27 12.96 -6.36 -8.80
N VAL A 28 11.83 -5.67 -8.94
CA VAL A 28 11.50 -4.48 -8.12
C VAL A 28 11.26 -4.89 -6.66
N SER A 29 10.59 -6.01 -6.40
CA SER A 29 10.36 -6.50 -5.03
C SER A 29 11.67 -6.83 -4.32
N ILE A 30 12.63 -7.49 -5.01
CA ILE A 30 13.97 -7.74 -4.46
C ILE A 30 14.68 -6.43 -4.13
N LEU A 31 14.64 -5.45 -5.04
CA LEU A 31 15.23 -4.13 -4.81
C LEU A 31 14.59 -3.42 -3.60
N LEU A 32 13.26 -3.44 -3.51
CA LEU A 32 12.53 -2.85 -2.38
C LEU A 32 12.86 -3.53 -1.05
N LEU A 33 13.00 -4.85 -1.03
CA LEU A 33 13.43 -5.60 0.16
C LEU A 33 14.85 -5.23 0.58
N ILE A 34 15.78 -5.08 -0.36
CA ILE A 34 17.16 -4.63 -0.07
C ILE A 34 17.14 -3.22 0.51
N ILE A 35 16.42 -2.29 -0.10
CA ILE A 35 16.30 -0.91 0.40
C ILE A 35 15.66 -0.91 1.80
N LEU A 36 14.60 -1.68 2.00
CA LEU A 36 13.93 -1.79 3.30
C LEU A 36 14.85 -2.37 4.37
N ALA A 37 15.64 -3.40 4.05
CA ALA A 37 16.63 -3.99 4.95
C ALA A 37 17.71 -2.97 5.33
N VAL A 38 18.24 -2.21 4.37
CA VAL A 38 19.20 -1.12 4.62
C VAL A 38 18.59 -0.06 5.53
N LEU A 39 17.33 0.33 5.30
CA LEU A 39 16.61 1.29 6.15
C LEU A 39 16.41 0.78 7.58
N LEU A 40 16.06 -0.49 7.75
CA LEU A 40 15.91 -1.13 9.07
C LEU A 40 17.22 -1.20 9.83
N VAL A 41 18.32 -1.54 9.15
CA VAL A 41 19.67 -1.55 9.75
C VAL A 41 20.06 -0.14 10.19
N ARG A 42 19.84 0.88 9.35
CA ARG A 42 20.09 2.28 9.71
C ARG A 42 19.27 2.72 10.92
N GLU A 43 17.99 2.36 10.97
CA GLU A 43 17.11 2.63 12.11
C GLU A 43 17.62 1.94 13.39
N ALA A 44 18.01 0.67 13.31
CA ALA A 44 18.56 -0.10 14.42
C ALA A 44 19.84 0.53 15.00
N LEU A 45 20.80 0.87 14.13
CA LEU A 45 22.05 1.52 14.52
C LEU A 45 21.80 2.89 15.16
N SER A 46 20.88 3.67 14.58
CA SER A 46 20.48 4.99 15.09
C SER A 46 19.80 4.90 16.46
N ASN A 47 19.01 3.85 16.71
CA ASN A 47 18.34 3.63 17.99
C ASN A 47 19.33 3.18 19.07
N ALA A 48 20.24 2.24 18.74
CA ALA A 48 21.31 1.78 19.62
C ALA A 48 22.20 2.94 20.10
N ALA A 49 22.52 3.89 19.22
CA ALA A 49 23.30 5.08 19.56
C ALA A 49 22.57 6.08 20.48
N SER A 50 21.24 5.97 20.62
CA SER A 50 20.40 6.95 21.34
C SER A 50 19.89 6.48 22.71
N ASN A 51 20.20 5.26 23.14
CA ASN A 51 19.69 4.65 24.39
C ASN A 51 18.15 4.75 24.54
N ARG A 52 17.41 4.87 23.44
CA ARG A 52 15.95 4.86 23.45
C ARG A 52 15.46 3.46 23.07
N PRO A 53 14.53 2.86 23.85
CA PRO A 53 13.90 1.59 23.49
C PRO A 53 12.88 1.83 22.37
N ARG A 54 13.36 2.06 21.14
CA ARG A 54 12.51 2.00 19.94
C ARG A 54 12.57 0.59 19.38
N LYS A 55 11.41 -0.09 19.32
CA LYS A 55 11.29 -1.42 18.69
C LYS A 55 11.60 -1.29 17.20
N THR A 56 12.66 -1.95 16.75
CA THR A 56 13.13 -1.98 15.35
C THR A 56 12.07 -2.55 14.39
N PHE A 57 11.21 -3.44 14.88
CA PHE A 57 9.99 -3.89 14.21
C PHE A 57 8.80 -3.05 14.70
N SER A 58 8.65 -1.87 14.11
CA SER A 58 7.41 -1.11 14.22
C SER A 58 6.31 -1.79 13.38
N VAL A 59 5.04 -1.59 13.76
CA VAL A 59 3.88 -2.07 13.00
C VAL A 59 3.97 -1.64 11.53
N PHE A 60 4.44 -0.41 11.29
CA PHE A 60 4.68 0.15 9.96
C PHE A 60 5.69 -0.68 9.13
N ASN A 61 6.79 -1.09 9.75
CA ASN A 61 7.84 -1.88 9.08
C ASN A 61 7.34 -3.28 8.73
N VAL A 62 6.55 -3.90 9.61
CA VAL A 62 5.94 -5.21 9.38
C VAL A 62 4.93 -5.12 8.24
N LEU A 63 4.04 -4.12 8.25
CA LEU A 63 3.06 -3.93 7.18
C LEU A 63 3.72 -3.70 5.81
N LEU A 64 4.76 -2.87 5.75
CA LEU A 64 5.48 -2.64 4.50
C LEU A 64 6.16 -3.91 3.97
N LEU A 65 6.76 -4.70 4.86
CA LEU A 65 7.32 -6.00 4.49
C LEU A 65 6.24 -6.97 4.01
N THR A 66 5.12 -7.06 4.73
CA THR A 66 3.97 -7.89 4.35
C THR A 66 3.46 -7.52 2.98
N MET A 67 3.27 -6.23 2.69
CA MET A 67 2.80 -5.77 1.39
C MET A 67 3.75 -6.14 0.23
N ILE A 68 5.08 -5.97 0.41
CA ILE A 68 6.06 -6.34 -0.63
C ILE A 68 6.02 -7.86 -0.87
N ILE A 69 6.04 -8.65 0.21
CA ILE A 69 6.04 -10.12 0.11
C ILE A 69 4.73 -10.61 -0.51
N SER A 70 3.58 -10.13 -0.04
CA SER A 70 2.28 -10.60 -0.51
C SER A 70 2.06 -10.26 -1.99
N ASN A 71 2.44 -9.06 -2.43
CA ASN A 71 2.38 -8.71 -3.86
C ASN A 71 3.26 -9.63 -4.70
N CYS A 72 4.51 -9.85 -4.28
CA CYS A 72 5.45 -10.69 -5.01
C CYS A 72 4.99 -12.16 -5.08
N VAL A 73 4.49 -12.71 -3.97
CA VAL A 73 4.01 -14.09 -3.92
C VAL A 73 2.71 -14.24 -4.71
N GLY A 74 1.80 -13.27 -4.65
CA GLY A 74 0.60 -13.23 -5.48
C GLY A 74 0.94 -13.32 -6.97
N MET A 75 1.87 -12.49 -7.44
CA MET A 75 2.33 -12.51 -8.84
C MET A 75 3.05 -13.81 -9.23
N ILE A 76 3.80 -14.45 -8.32
CA ILE A 76 4.39 -15.78 -8.58
C ILE A 76 3.28 -16.80 -8.89
N PHE A 77 2.22 -16.85 -8.07
CA PHE A 77 1.15 -17.81 -8.26
C PHE A 77 0.26 -17.48 -9.46
N GLN A 78 0.04 -16.20 -9.77
CA GLN A 78 -0.62 -15.77 -11.00
C GLN A 78 0.16 -16.18 -12.25
N TYR A 79 1.49 -16.02 -12.23
CA TYR A 79 2.37 -16.51 -13.30
C TYR A 79 2.28 -18.03 -13.44
N ILE A 80 2.40 -18.79 -12.34
CA ILE A 80 2.29 -20.26 -12.39
C ILE A 80 0.92 -20.70 -12.93
N TYR A 81 -0.16 -20.02 -12.52
CA TYR A 81 -1.51 -20.23 -13.04
C TYR A 81 -1.59 -20.04 -14.55
N ALA A 82 -1.04 -18.94 -15.09
CA ALA A 82 -1.11 -18.61 -16.52
C ALA A 82 -0.50 -19.68 -17.44
N PHE A 83 0.46 -20.47 -16.93
CA PHE A 83 1.12 -21.55 -17.66
C PHE A 83 0.70 -22.96 -17.19
N CYS A 84 -0.31 -23.07 -16.32
CA CYS A 84 -0.79 -24.35 -15.82
C CYS A 84 -1.76 -25.00 -16.80
N LEU A 85 -1.48 -26.25 -17.19
CA LEU A 85 -2.37 -27.02 -18.07
C LEU A 85 -3.36 -27.90 -17.30
N ASP A 86 -3.11 -28.14 -16.01
CA ASP A 86 -3.98 -28.96 -15.17
C ASP A 86 -5.08 -28.10 -14.55
N PRO A 87 -6.38 -28.37 -14.81
CA PRO A 87 -7.48 -27.56 -14.30
C PRO A 87 -7.55 -27.52 -12.77
N THR A 88 -7.20 -28.60 -12.08
CA THR A 88 -7.25 -28.68 -10.61
C THR A 88 -6.14 -27.84 -10.00
N LEU A 89 -4.92 -27.96 -10.52
CA LEU A 89 -3.80 -27.14 -10.08
C LEU A 89 -4.00 -25.66 -10.41
N SER A 90 -4.64 -25.35 -11.54
CA SER A 90 -4.97 -23.98 -11.94
C SER A 90 -5.86 -23.29 -10.89
N VAL A 91 -6.92 -23.96 -10.43
CA VAL A 91 -7.78 -23.46 -9.36
C VAL A 91 -6.97 -23.24 -8.08
N ILE A 92 -6.12 -24.20 -7.69
CA ILE A 92 -5.30 -24.08 -6.47
C ILE A 92 -4.38 -22.85 -6.55
N TYR A 93 -3.65 -22.67 -7.65
CA TYR A 93 -2.72 -21.55 -7.81
C TYR A 93 -3.45 -20.21 -7.82
N LEU A 94 -4.61 -20.14 -8.49
CA LEU A 94 -5.43 -18.94 -8.52
C LEU A 94 -5.99 -18.58 -7.14
N CYS A 95 -6.45 -19.57 -6.36
CA CYS A 95 -6.88 -19.36 -4.98
C CYS A 95 -5.74 -18.85 -4.09
N ILE A 96 -4.53 -19.40 -4.25
CA ILE A 96 -3.36 -18.92 -3.49
C ILE A 96 -3.02 -17.48 -3.91
N ALA A 97 -3.02 -17.17 -5.21
CA ALA A 97 -2.80 -15.82 -5.71
C ALA A 97 -3.83 -14.83 -5.12
N SER A 98 -5.10 -15.21 -5.12
CA SER A 98 -6.20 -14.43 -4.52
C SER A 98 -5.99 -14.18 -3.02
N VAL A 99 -5.61 -15.19 -2.24
CA VAL A 99 -5.28 -15.01 -0.81
C VAL A 99 -4.19 -13.96 -0.61
N PHE A 100 -3.11 -14.00 -1.40
CA PHE A 100 -2.03 -13.02 -1.28
C PHE A 100 -2.43 -11.62 -1.76
N SER A 101 -3.30 -11.52 -2.77
CA SER A 101 -3.91 -10.25 -3.19
C SER A 101 -4.79 -9.65 -2.08
N THR A 102 -5.65 -10.45 -1.45
CA THR A 102 -6.46 -10.03 -0.29
C THR A 102 -5.59 -9.57 0.87
N ILE A 103 -4.52 -10.31 1.20
CA ILE A 103 -3.55 -9.89 2.23
C ILE A 103 -2.91 -8.56 1.86
N PHE A 104 -2.54 -8.36 0.59
CA PHE A 104 -1.95 -7.12 0.10
C PHE A 104 -2.91 -5.94 0.26
N GLN A 105 -4.12 -6.03 -0.29
CA GLN A 105 -5.14 -4.99 -0.23
C GLN A 105 -5.54 -4.65 1.22
N TYR A 106 -5.70 -5.66 2.07
CA TYR A 106 -5.97 -5.44 3.49
C TYR A 106 -4.81 -4.74 4.20
N SER A 107 -3.57 -5.10 3.85
CA SER A 107 -2.38 -4.44 4.38
C SER A 107 -2.27 -2.98 3.94
N ILE A 108 -2.71 -2.62 2.72
CA ILE A 108 -2.79 -1.22 2.26
C ILE A 108 -3.69 -0.40 3.19
N VAL A 109 -4.92 -0.88 3.45
CA VAL A 109 -5.88 -0.16 4.29
C VAL A 109 -5.37 -0.06 5.74
N LEU A 110 -4.84 -1.15 6.30
CA LEU A 110 -4.22 -1.12 7.63
C LEU A 110 -3.00 -0.20 7.72
N TYR A 111 -2.22 -0.11 6.64
CA TYR A 111 -1.07 0.77 6.57
C TYR A 111 -1.51 2.23 6.50
N ALA A 112 -2.49 2.56 5.65
CA ALA A 112 -3.08 3.89 5.56
C ALA A 112 -3.68 4.31 6.92
N TRP A 113 -4.40 3.41 7.59
CA TRP A 113 -4.89 3.58 8.96
C TRP A 113 -3.76 3.93 9.94
N ASN A 114 -2.74 3.07 10.06
CA ASN A 114 -1.64 3.28 11.01
C ASN A 114 -0.86 4.57 10.73
N ARG A 115 -0.74 4.97 9.47
CA ARG A 115 -0.13 6.24 9.05
C ARG A 115 -1.02 7.43 9.37
N GLY A 116 -2.32 7.33 9.11
CA GLY A 116 -3.31 8.39 9.31
C GLY A 116 -3.69 8.62 10.77
N PHE A 117 -3.65 7.56 11.58
CA PHE A 117 -4.12 7.58 12.97
C PHE A 117 -3.54 8.73 13.82
N PRO A 118 -2.22 9.02 13.81
CA PRO A 118 -1.68 10.14 14.57
C PRO A 118 -2.25 11.50 14.16
N VAL A 119 -2.52 11.70 12.86
CA VAL A 119 -3.10 12.95 12.34
C VAL A 119 -4.59 13.04 12.67
N ILE A 120 -5.31 11.92 12.53
CA ILE A 120 -6.73 11.81 12.88
C ILE A 120 -6.94 12.07 14.37
N GLN A 121 -6.10 11.52 15.25
CA GLN A 121 -6.25 11.70 16.69
C GLN A 121 -6.11 13.16 17.12
N VAL A 122 -5.25 13.93 16.45
CA VAL A 122 -5.07 15.37 16.70
C VAL A 122 -6.21 16.20 16.08
N THR A 123 -6.76 15.77 14.96
CA THR A 123 -7.74 16.56 14.18
C THR A 123 -9.18 16.26 14.58
N ILE A 124 -9.56 14.98 14.67
CA ILE A 124 -10.93 14.49 14.87
C ILE A 124 -10.88 13.21 15.74
N SER A 125 -10.62 13.34 17.04
CA SER A 125 -10.42 12.18 17.94
C SER A 125 -11.64 11.26 18.08
N TRP A 126 -12.86 11.77 17.90
CA TRP A 126 -14.11 11.01 18.08
C TRP A 126 -14.38 9.98 16.97
N ILE A 127 -13.67 10.06 15.83
CA ILE A 127 -13.92 9.18 14.67
C ILE A 127 -13.24 7.82 14.77
N SER A 128 -12.29 7.66 15.70
CA SER A 128 -11.51 6.43 15.90
C SER A 128 -12.33 5.13 15.99
N PRO A 129 -13.44 5.03 16.78
CA PRO A 129 -14.21 3.78 16.85
C PRO A 129 -14.87 3.40 15.53
N TYR A 130 -15.31 4.38 14.74
CA TYR A 130 -15.94 4.14 13.44
C TYR A 130 -14.96 3.57 12.42
N LEU A 131 -13.70 4.00 12.48
CA LEU A 131 -12.66 3.50 11.59
C LEU A 131 -12.24 2.07 11.95
N VAL A 132 -12.27 1.69 13.22
CA VAL A 132 -12.12 0.29 13.64
C VAL A 132 -13.28 -0.55 13.12
N ALA A 133 -14.52 -0.07 13.25
CA ALA A 133 -15.70 -0.76 12.70
C ALA A 133 -15.57 -0.95 11.18
N PHE A 134 -15.14 0.09 10.45
CA PHE A 134 -14.85 0.00 9.02
C PHE A 134 -13.84 -1.10 8.69
N LEU A 135 -12.71 -1.18 9.41
CA LEU A 135 -11.71 -2.22 9.20
C LEU A 135 -12.27 -3.64 9.40
N VAL A 136 -13.13 -3.82 10.40
CA VAL A 136 -13.80 -5.11 10.65
C VAL A 136 -14.73 -5.46 9.49
N PHE A 137 -15.60 -4.55 9.06
CA PHE A 137 -16.51 -4.78 7.94
C PHE A 137 -15.77 -5.03 6.64
N TYR A 138 -14.71 -4.27 6.38
CA TYR A 138 -13.84 -4.44 5.23
C TYR A 138 -13.15 -5.81 5.23
N GLY A 139 -12.67 -6.27 6.39
CA GLY A 139 -12.11 -7.62 6.53
C GLY A 139 -13.14 -8.72 6.27
N ILE A 140 -14.39 -8.56 6.74
CA ILE A 140 -15.48 -9.50 6.46
C ILE A 140 -15.80 -9.53 4.96
N LEU A 141 -15.84 -8.36 4.31
CA LEU A 141 -16.09 -8.24 2.87
C LEU A 141 -15.01 -8.96 2.05
N GLN A 142 -13.73 -8.76 2.39
CA GLN A 142 -12.58 -9.44 1.77
C GLN A 142 -12.64 -10.96 1.91
N VAL A 143 -12.95 -11.47 3.11
CA VAL A 143 -13.12 -12.92 3.33
C VAL A 143 -14.31 -13.47 2.54
N SER A 144 -15.41 -12.70 2.47
CA SER A 144 -16.57 -13.11 1.68
C SER A 144 -16.23 -13.21 0.19
N GLU A 145 -15.51 -12.22 -0.37
CA GLU A 145 -15.09 -12.25 -1.77
C GLU A 145 -14.19 -13.46 -2.04
N LEU A 146 -13.19 -13.71 -1.21
CA LEU A 146 -12.29 -14.86 -1.36
C LEU A 146 -13.06 -16.19 -1.46
N ILE A 147 -14.08 -16.37 -0.63
CA ILE A 147 -14.92 -17.57 -0.63
C ILE A 147 -15.70 -17.67 -1.95
N VAL A 148 -16.39 -16.59 -2.36
CA VAL A 148 -17.21 -16.60 -3.59
C VAL A 148 -16.32 -16.77 -4.82
N PHE A 149 -15.19 -16.09 -4.89
CA PHE A 149 -14.20 -16.21 -5.96
C PHE A 149 -13.66 -17.64 -6.08
N THR A 150 -13.40 -18.30 -4.95
CA THR A 150 -12.99 -19.71 -4.95
C THR A 150 -14.10 -20.62 -5.52
N LEU A 151 -15.36 -20.40 -5.12
CA LEU A 151 -16.50 -21.16 -5.61
C LEU A 151 -16.73 -20.94 -7.11
N ASP A 152 -16.59 -19.71 -7.58
CA ASP A 152 -16.69 -19.33 -8.99
C ASP A 152 -15.66 -20.08 -9.85
N ASN A 153 -14.39 -20.06 -9.43
CA ASN A 153 -13.33 -20.74 -10.16
C ASN A 153 -13.42 -22.27 -10.13
N ILE A 154 -13.96 -22.85 -9.05
CA ILE A 154 -14.29 -24.28 -9.00
C ILE A 154 -15.42 -24.58 -9.99
N ALA A 155 -16.48 -23.77 -10.02
CA ALA A 155 -17.61 -23.94 -10.94
C ALA A 155 -17.17 -23.83 -12.40
N PHE A 156 -16.28 -22.88 -12.70
CA PHE A 156 -15.72 -22.68 -14.05
C PHE A 156 -14.82 -23.85 -14.48
N SER A 157 -13.94 -24.33 -13.60
CA SER A 157 -12.90 -25.31 -13.97
C SER A 157 -13.33 -26.78 -13.81
N MET A 158 -14.34 -27.06 -12.99
CA MET A 158 -14.81 -28.42 -12.72
C MET A 158 -16.22 -28.65 -13.27
N SER A 159 -16.30 -29.25 -14.46
CA SER A 159 -17.55 -29.52 -15.19
C SER A 159 -18.60 -30.37 -14.44
N ASN A 160 -18.20 -31.03 -13.36
CA ASN A 160 -19.07 -31.91 -12.56
C ASN A 160 -19.80 -31.17 -11.43
N VAL A 161 -19.56 -29.86 -11.27
CA VAL A 161 -20.12 -29.05 -10.20
C VAL A 161 -21.22 -28.16 -10.78
N ASN A 162 -22.48 -28.49 -10.50
CA ASN A 162 -23.65 -27.71 -10.95
C ASN A 162 -23.88 -26.47 -10.06
N LEU A 163 -22.94 -25.53 -10.07
CA LEU A 163 -23.09 -24.23 -9.42
C LEU A 163 -23.60 -23.18 -10.43
N PRO A 164 -24.38 -22.18 -9.99
CA PRO A 164 -24.88 -21.13 -10.87
C PRO A 164 -23.75 -20.14 -11.21
N LEU A 165 -22.93 -20.47 -12.21
CA LEU A 165 -21.75 -19.71 -12.62
C LEU A 165 -22.07 -18.22 -12.87
N ASP A 166 -23.14 -17.92 -13.63
CA ASP A 166 -23.54 -16.54 -13.93
C ASP A 166 -23.86 -15.71 -12.67
N LEU A 167 -24.40 -16.36 -11.63
CA LEU A 167 -24.70 -15.70 -10.36
C LEU A 167 -23.42 -15.46 -9.55
N LEU A 168 -22.52 -16.45 -9.50
CA LEU A 168 -21.25 -16.35 -8.80
C LEU A 168 -20.36 -15.25 -9.41
N ASP A 169 -20.21 -15.25 -10.73
CA ASP A 169 -19.48 -14.24 -11.49
C ASP A 169 -20.00 -12.81 -11.20
N GLN A 170 -21.33 -12.62 -11.22
CA GLN A 170 -21.94 -11.34 -10.88
C GLN A 170 -21.64 -10.91 -9.45
N ILE A 171 -21.68 -11.84 -8.48
CA ILE A 171 -21.38 -11.53 -7.07
C ILE A 171 -19.91 -11.15 -6.92
N VAL A 172 -18.98 -11.93 -7.50
CA VAL A 172 -17.53 -11.62 -7.49
C VAL A 172 -17.32 -10.22 -8.03
N ARG A 173 -17.84 -9.91 -9.22
CA ARG A 173 -17.70 -8.58 -9.83
C ARG A 173 -18.19 -7.45 -8.93
N ILE A 174 -19.36 -7.60 -8.31
CA ILE A 174 -19.92 -6.59 -7.41
C ILE A 174 -19.03 -6.44 -6.16
N GLN A 175 -18.54 -7.55 -5.60
CA GLN A 175 -17.69 -7.54 -4.42
C GLN A 175 -16.33 -6.90 -4.71
N THR A 176 -15.71 -7.23 -5.83
CA THR A 176 -14.46 -6.60 -6.28
C THR A 176 -14.64 -5.09 -6.39
N ILE A 177 -15.67 -4.62 -7.11
CA ILE A 177 -15.96 -3.18 -7.21
C ILE A 177 -16.17 -2.55 -5.83
N ALA A 178 -16.92 -3.20 -4.95
CA ALA A 178 -17.19 -2.69 -3.60
C ALA A 178 -15.92 -2.57 -2.74
N ILE A 179 -14.99 -3.51 -2.87
CA ILE A 179 -13.70 -3.50 -2.18
C ILE A 179 -12.84 -2.34 -2.70
N GLU A 180 -12.70 -2.21 -4.01
CA GLU A 180 -11.92 -1.14 -4.63
C GLU A 180 -12.45 0.25 -4.24
N VAL A 181 -13.76 0.45 -4.32
CA VAL A 181 -14.42 1.70 -3.89
C VAL A 181 -14.22 1.95 -2.39
N SER A 182 -14.17 0.90 -1.57
CA SER A 182 -13.93 1.01 -0.13
C SER A 182 -12.50 1.44 0.17
N ILE A 183 -11.50 0.90 -0.54
CA ILE A 183 -10.08 1.33 -0.41
C ILE A 183 -9.96 2.80 -0.81
N ALA A 184 -10.49 3.16 -1.98
CA ALA A 184 -10.49 4.52 -2.52
C ALA A 184 -11.13 5.52 -1.55
N SER A 185 -12.35 5.21 -1.07
CA SER A 185 -13.09 6.06 -0.15
C SER A 185 -12.37 6.24 1.20
N PHE A 186 -11.73 5.18 1.70
CA PHE A 186 -10.97 5.23 2.93
C PHE A 186 -9.71 6.10 2.80
N ASP A 187 -8.93 5.93 1.73
CA ASP A 187 -7.72 6.73 1.52
C ASP A 187 -8.06 8.19 1.16
N ALA A 188 -9.17 8.43 0.45
CA ALA A 188 -9.73 9.77 0.22
C ALA A 188 -10.10 10.46 1.55
N PHE A 189 -10.76 9.74 2.46
CA PHE A 189 -11.08 10.25 3.79
C PHE A 189 -9.81 10.62 4.58
N ILE A 190 -8.82 9.71 4.64
CA ILE A 190 -7.56 9.98 5.33
C ILE A 190 -6.83 11.18 4.69
N THR A 191 -6.85 11.28 3.37
CA THR A 191 -6.24 12.38 2.61
C THR A 191 -6.95 13.70 2.89
N ALA A 192 -8.27 13.72 3.01
CA ALA A 192 -9.00 14.92 3.42
C ALA A 192 -8.56 15.40 4.82
N VAL A 193 -8.32 14.46 5.75
CA VAL A 193 -7.77 14.80 7.07
C VAL A 193 -6.34 15.36 6.95
N TYR A 194 -5.49 14.80 6.09
CA TYR A 194 -4.15 15.35 5.82
C TYR A 194 -4.20 16.78 5.27
N ILE A 195 -5.06 17.03 4.28
CA ILE A 195 -5.22 18.36 3.68
C ILE A 195 -5.73 19.36 4.72
N TYR A 196 -6.73 18.97 5.51
CA TYR A 196 -7.26 19.81 6.58
C TYR A 196 -6.19 20.13 7.63
N TYR A 197 -5.39 19.14 8.04
CA TYR A 197 -4.28 19.33 8.98
C TYR A 197 -3.22 20.30 8.43
N LEU A 198 -2.80 20.11 7.18
CA LEU A 198 -1.85 21.01 6.49
C LEU A 198 -2.38 22.44 6.39
N TRP A 199 -3.68 22.60 6.13
CA TRP A 199 -4.33 23.90 6.08
C TRP A 199 -4.36 24.57 7.45
N SER A 200 -4.72 23.84 8.51
CA SER A 200 -4.83 24.36 9.88
C SER A 200 -3.48 24.81 10.47
N ILE A 201 -2.38 24.21 10.04
CA ILE A 201 -1.04 24.44 10.60
C ILE A 201 -0.22 25.46 9.83
N ARG A 202 -0.69 25.91 8.66
CA ARG A 202 -0.03 26.93 7.84
C ARG A 202 0.31 28.22 8.62
N ASN A 203 -0.31 28.44 9.78
CA ASN A 203 -0.09 29.59 10.65
C ASN A 203 0.70 29.29 11.96
N MET A 204 1.10 28.05 12.24
CA MET A 204 1.84 27.68 13.47
C MET A 204 3.32 27.38 13.17
N ASN A 205 4.21 28.22 13.69
CA ASN A 205 5.66 28.12 13.47
C ASN A 205 6.30 26.98 14.28
N ASN A 206 7.03 26.10 13.58
CA ASN A 206 8.28 25.46 14.01
C ASN A 206 8.31 24.50 15.22
N GLU A 207 7.25 23.74 15.52
CA GLU A 207 7.38 22.59 16.41
C GLU A 207 7.81 21.30 15.68
N LEU A 208 8.72 20.53 16.27
CA LEU A 208 9.36 19.37 15.64
C LEU A 208 8.36 18.25 15.29
N ASN A 209 7.28 18.11 16.06
CA ASN A 209 6.17 17.20 15.76
C ASN A 209 5.38 17.64 14.52
N VAL A 210 5.34 18.95 14.24
CA VAL A 210 4.63 19.51 13.09
C VAL A 210 5.35 19.14 11.80
N ARG A 211 6.69 19.23 11.74
CA ARG A 211 7.46 18.89 10.53
C ARG A 211 7.28 17.44 10.11
N LYS A 212 7.32 16.51 11.07
CA LYS A 212 7.10 15.09 10.80
C LYS A 212 5.69 14.80 10.27
N LEU A 213 4.66 15.40 10.88
CA LEU A 213 3.28 15.21 10.40
C LEU A 213 3.06 15.87 9.02
N VAL A 214 3.76 16.96 8.70
CA VAL A 214 3.73 17.58 7.36
C VAL A 214 4.30 16.62 6.30
N VAL A 215 5.45 15.98 6.57
CA VAL A 215 6.04 14.98 5.66
C VAL A 215 5.08 13.81 5.46
N ILE A 216 4.50 13.27 6.54
CA ILE A 216 3.51 12.18 6.46
C ILE A 216 2.32 12.59 5.60
N SER A 217 1.83 13.82 5.76
CA SER A 217 0.66 14.33 5.03
C SER A 217 0.92 14.48 3.53
N TRP A 218 2.07 15.01 3.12
CA TRP A 218 2.43 15.16 1.70
C TRP A 218 2.59 13.81 1.00
N PHE A 219 3.33 12.88 1.60
CA PHE A 219 3.41 11.53 1.07
C PHE A 219 2.07 10.81 1.09
N GLY A 220 1.19 11.13 2.06
CA GLY A 220 -0.19 10.68 2.09
C GLY A 220 -0.95 11.05 0.82
N VAL A 221 -0.91 12.33 0.44
CA VAL A 221 -1.54 12.84 -0.79
C VAL A 221 -0.96 12.19 -2.05
N ILE A 222 0.37 12.04 -2.14
CA ILE A 222 1.00 11.37 -3.29
C ILE A 222 0.58 9.90 -3.37
N SER A 223 0.55 9.21 -2.22
CA SER A 223 0.12 7.80 -2.17
C SER A 223 -1.31 7.63 -2.64
N PHE A 224 -2.19 8.55 -2.25
CA PHE A 224 -3.59 8.56 -2.67
C PHE A 224 -3.72 8.69 -4.19
N VAL A 225 -3.01 9.63 -4.81
CA VAL A 225 -3.02 9.77 -6.28
C VAL A 225 -2.53 8.49 -6.97
N CYS A 226 -1.48 7.85 -6.44
CA CYS A 226 -0.99 6.58 -6.97
C CYS A 226 -2.02 5.45 -6.82
N ILE A 227 -2.67 5.33 -5.65
CA ILE A 227 -3.71 4.32 -5.41
C ILE A 227 -4.89 4.56 -6.34
N GLU A 228 -5.46 5.76 -6.38
CA GLU A 228 -6.63 6.06 -7.22
C GLU A 228 -6.39 5.77 -8.70
N PHE A 229 -5.20 6.15 -9.20
CA PHE A 229 -4.80 5.83 -10.57
C PHE A 229 -4.75 4.32 -10.82
N TRP A 230 -4.19 3.56 -9.87
CA TRP A 230 -4.12 2.10 -9.95
C TRP A 230 -5.51 1.44 -9.85
N LEU A 231 -6.31 1.74 -8.82
CA LEU A 231 -7.64 1.13 -8.60
C LEU A 231 -8.57 1.41 -9.79
N THR A 232 -8.53 2.62 -10.36
CA THR A 232 -9.35 2.98 -11.54
C THR A 232 -9.04 2.07 -12.72
N LEU A 233 -7.75 1.83 -13.00
CA LEU A 233 -7.33 0.98 -14.12
C LEU A 233 -7.50 -0.51 -13.81
N TYR A 234 -7.43 -0.90 -12.54
CA TYR A 234 -7.76 -2.26 -12.09
C TYR A 234 -9.25 -2.57 -12.33
N VAL A 235 -10.15 -1.68 -11.92
CA VAL A 235 -11.60 -1.84 -12.15
C VAL A 235 -11.92 -1.86 -13.65
N LEU A 236 -11.29 -0.99 -14.45
CA LEU A 236 -11.46 -0.99 -15.91
C LEU A 236 -11.01 -2.33 -16.50
N TYR A 237 -9.84 -2.84 -16.11
CA TYR A 237 -9.36 -4.14 -16.52
C TYR A 237 -10.31 -5.27 -16.14
N ALA A 238 -10.81 -5.29 -14.90
CA ALA A 238 -11.77 -6.28 -14.44
C ALA A 238 -13.04 -6.26 -15.31
N VAL A 239 -13.67 -5.10 -15.47
CA VAL A 239 -14.88 -4.96 -16.31
C VAL A 239 -14.64 -5.46 -17.73
N TRP A 240 -13.50 -5.14 -18.33
CA TRP A 240 -13.15 -5.54 -19.70
C TRP A 240 -12.81 -7.02 -19.85
N SER A 241 -12.29 -7.65 -18.80
CA SER A 241 -11.95 -9.08 -18.80
C SER A 241 -13.19 -9.97 -18.75
N TYR A 242 -14.23 -9.50 -18.06
CA TYR A 242 -15.52 -10.16 -17.89
C TYR A 242 -16.57 -9.79 -18.95
N ASP A 243 -16.31 -8.81 -19.82
CA ASP A 243 -17.22 -8.46 -20.91
C ASP A 243 -17.16 -9.54 -22.02
N SER A 244 -18.31 -10.11 -22.37
CA SER A 244 -18.42 -11.21 -23.34
C SER A 244 -18.13 -10.77 -24.77
N ASP A 245 -18.37 -9.50 -25.10
CA ASP A 245 -18.28 -8.99 -26.46
C ASP A 245 -16.90 -8.40 -26.82
N ARG A 246 -15.99 -8.28 -25.83
CA ARG A 246 -14.59 -7.78 -25.93
C ARG A 246 -14.33 -6.88 -27.15
N THR A 247 -15.03 -5.74 -27.24
CA THR A 247 -14.89 -4.81 -28.38
C THR A 247 -13.71 -3.84 -28.23
N ILE A 248 -12.84 -4.07 -27.25
CA ILE A 248 -11.85 -3.09 -26.79
C ILE A 248 -10.55 -3.29 -27.53
N SER A 249 -9.88 -2.19 -27.91
CA SER A 249 -8.58 -2.28 -28.57
C SER A 249 -7.59 -3.07 -27.71
N ILE A 250 -6.83 -3.97 -28.35
CA ILE A 250 -5.79 -4.78 -27.68
C ILE A 250 -4.80 -3.90 -26.91
N PHE A 251 -4.48 -2.71 -27.45
CA PHE A 251 -3.62 -1.73 -26.79
C PHE A 251 -4.16 -1.29 -25.43
N LEU A 252 -5.43 -0.86 -25.36
CA LEU A 252 -6.05 -0.44 -24.09
C LEU A 252 -6.15 -1.59 -23.09
N TYR A 253 -6.46 -2.80 -23.57
CA TYR A 253 -6.49 -3.99 -22.72
C TYR A 253 -5.12 -4.29 -22.11
N SER A 254 -4.08 -4.37 -22.95
CA SER A 254 -2.70 -4.64 -22.51
C SER A 254 -2.17 -3.53 -21.59
N PHE A 255 -2.45 -2.26 -21.90
CA PHE A 255 -2.08 -1.13 -21.03
C PHE A 255 -2.75 -1.24 -19.65
N SER A 256 -4.04 -1.55 -19.60
CA SER A 256 -4.77 -1.69 -18.34
C SER A 256 -4.28 -2.88 -17.52
N LEU A 257 -3.92 -3.98 -18.18
CA LEU A 257 -3.32 -5.16 -17.56
C LEU A 257 -1.96 -4.82 -16.91
N HIS A 258 -1.06 -4.18 -17.66
CA HIS A 258 0.23 -3.74 -17.12
C HIS A 258 0.07 -2.80 -15.92
N VAL A 259 -0.87 -1.86 -15.97
CA VAL A 259 -1.10 -0.95 -14.84
C VAL A 259 -1.76 -1.65 -13.67
N SER A 260 -2.67 -2.60 -13.91
CA SER A 260 -3.26 -3.47 -12.88
C SER A 260 -2.16 -4.20 -12.09
N ASP A 261 -1.21 -4.81 -12.80
CA ASP A 261 -0.22 -5.72 -12.21
C ASP A 261 1.02 -4.96 -11.66
N LEU A 262 1.44 -3.87 -12.31
CA LEU A 262 2.60 -3.07 -11.90
C LEU A 262 2.24 -1.88 -11.00
N GLY A 263 0.99 -1.43 -10.98
CA GLY A 263 0.49 -0.36 -10.11
C GLY A 263 0.83 -0.54 -8.63
N PRO A 264 0.69 -1.76 -8.05
CA PRO A 264 1.13 -2.06 -6.69
C PRO A 264 2.59 -1.67 -6.41
N LEU A 265 3.49 -1.87 -7.39
CA LEU A 265 4.90 -1.54 -7.23
C LEU A 265 5.10 -0.05 -7.08
N LEU A 266 4.43 0.78 -7.88
CA LEU A 266 4.52 2.23 -7.81
C LEU A 266 4.09 2.73 -6.41
N PHE A 267 3.00 2.17 -5.89
CA PHE A 267 2.55 2.43 -4.53
C PHE A 267 3.62 2.05 -3.49
N LEU A 268 4.21 0.85 -3.60
CA LEU A 268 5.26 0.38 -2.69
C LEU A 268 6.54 1.23 -2.76
N VAL A 269 6.95 1.69 -3.94
CA VAL A 269 8.06 2.64 -4.10
C VAL A 269 7.77 3.92 -3.31
N ALA A 270 6.56 4.48 -3.44
CA ALA A 270 6.16 5.67 -2.70
C ALA A 270 6.21 5.43 -1.17
N GLN A 271 5.78 4.26 -0.70
CA GLN A 271 5.82 3.92 0.73
C GLN A 271 7.23 3.73 1.29
N VAL A 272 8.12 3.06 0.55
CA VAL A 272 9.53 2.95 0.94
C VAL A 272 10.20 4.33 0.91
N GLY A 273 9.85 5.18 -0.06
CA GLY A 273 10.29 6.58 -0.13
C GLY A 273 9.86 7.41 1.08
N LEU A 274 8.61 7.28 1.52
CA LEU A 274 8.12 7.89 2.76
C LEU A 274 8.96 7.43 3.96
N LYS A 275 9.21 6.12 4.10
CA LYS A 275 10.03 5.60 5.19
C LYS A 275 11.43 6.22 5.19
N TRP A 276 12.04 6.34 4.02
CA TRP A 276 13.34 6.98 3.87
C TRP A 276 13.31 8.44 4.31
N ALA A 277 12.32 9.22 3.86
CA ALA A 277 12.16 10.62 4.22
C ALA A 277 11.97 10.82 5.73
N LEU A 278 11.17 9.97 6.38
CA LEU A 278 10.97 10.00 7.84
C LEU A 278 12.26 9.73 8.62
N LEU A 279 13.11 8.83 8.12
CA LEU A 279 14.40 8.55 8.76
C LEU A 279 15.41 9.70 8.60
N GLN A 280 15.38 10.42 7.48
CA GLN A 280 16.20 11.61 7.28
C GLN A 280 15.78 12.74 8.23
N ASP A 281 14.48 13.04 8.35
CA ASP A 281 13.98 14.10 9.22
C ASP A 281 14.27 13.84 10.72
N ASP A 282 14.15 12.57 11.14
CA ASP A 282 14.56 12.12 12.47
C ASP A 282 16.09 12.29 12.69
N GLY A 283 16.91 12.20 11.65
CA GLY A 283 18.37 12.39 11.69
C GLY A 283 18.79 13.86 11.80
N ASP A 284 18.24 14.72 10.95
CA ASP A 284 18.51 16.17 10.94
C ASP A 284 18.11 16.83 12.26
N SER A 285 16.95 16.43 12.79
CA SER A 285 16.46 16.89 14.09
C SER A 285 17.42 16.56 15.24
N ARG A 286 18.05 15.38 15.22
CA ARG A 286 19.05 14.97 16.22
C ARG A 286 20.36 15.75 16.08
N SER A 287 20.77 16.07 14.85
CA SER A 287 21.96 16.89 14.61
C SER A 287 21.79 18.28 15.21
N ASN A 288 20.66 18.92 14.93
CA ASN A 288 20.33 20.24 15.47
C ASN A 288 20.19 20.23 17.01
N SER A 289 19.58 19.21 17.60
CA SER A 289 19.48 19.12 19.07
C SER A 289 20.82 18.91 19.76
N LYS A 290 21.76 18.17 19.13
CA LYS A 290 23.12 18.01 19.65
C LYS A 290 23.90 19.32 19.58
N ILE A 291 23.79 20.07 18.48
CA ILE A 291 24.44 21.38 18.33
C ILE A 291 23.93 22.35 19.40
N ILE A 292 22.61 22.40 19.63
CA ILE A 292 22.01 23.26 20.65
C ILE A 292 22.46 22.85 22.06
N ASN A 293 22.46 21.55 22.40
CA ASN A 293 22.93 21.09 23.70
C ASN A 293 24.44 21.33 23.91
N VAL A 294 25.24 21.26 22.86
CA VAL A 294 26.67 21.62 22.90
C VAL A 294 26.82 23.13 23.10
N ALA A 295 26.07 23.94 22.36
CA ALA A 295 26.08 25.40 22.50
C ALA A 295 25.63 25.86 23.90
N LEU A 296 24.59 25.25 24.48
CA LEU A 296 24.14 25.51 25.84
C LEU A 296 25.18 25.11 26.89
N ARG A 297 25.84 23.96 26.72
CA ARG A 297 26.97 23.60 27.60
C ARG A 297 28.15 24.56 27.47
N PHE A 298 28.40 25.11 26.29
CA PHE A 298 29.42 26.13 26.09
C PHE A 298 29.01 27.49 26.69
N SER A 299 27.73 27.86 26.70
CA SER A 299 27.27 29.07 27.40
C SER A 299 27.38 28.95 28.91
N ASP A 300 27.16 27.76 29.47
CA ASP A 300 27.34 27.49 30.91
C ASP A 300 28.82 27.49 31.33
N LEU A 301 29.74 27.32 30.37
CA LEU A 301 31.20 27.36 30.56
C LEU A 301 31.79 28.77 30.40
N ILE A 302 30.98 29.80 30.16
CA ILE A 302 31.40 31.21 30.21
C ILE A 302 30.88 31.84 31.52
N PRO A 303 31.57 31.66 32.66
CA PRO A 303 31.24 32.40 33.86
C PRO A 303 31.72 33.84 33.67
N GLY A 304 30.80 34.81 33.57
CA GLY A 304 31.20 36.22 33.71
C GLY A 304 30.46 37.30 32.93
N LYS A 305 29.18 37.14 32.55
CA LYS A 305 28.42 38.27 31.97
C LYS A 305 26.99 38.47 32.51
N ALA A 306 26.74 38.09 33.76
CA ALA A 306 25.44 38.29 34.42
C ALA A 306 25.38 39.44 35.43
N ASN A 307 26.41 40.30 35.54
CA ASN A 307 26.48 41.36 36.55
C ASN A 307 26.49 42.80 36.00
N GLU A 308 26.00 43.05 34.78
CA GLU A 308 26.04 44.42 34.20
C GLU A 308 24.68 45.02 33.82
N PHE A 309 23.58 44.50 34.39
CA PHE A 309 22.24 45.11 34.23
C PHE A 309 21.53 45.37 35.56
N ASP A 310 22.30 45.76 36.58
CA ASP A 310 21.74 46.26 37.84
C ASP A 310 22.54 47.47 38.32
N ALA A 311 22.47 48.57 37.57
CA ALA A 311 22.76 49.93 38.03
C ALA A 311 22.49 50.93 36.92
N THR A 312 21.29 51.51 36.88
CA THR A 312 21.09 52.96 37.01
C THR A 312 19.60 53.31 36.91
N HIS A 313 19.17 54.02 37.96
CA HIS A 313 18.00 54.88 38.14
C HIS A 313 17.14 55.24 36.93
#